data_AF-A0A7S2QBT4-F1
#
_entry.id   AF-A0A7S2QBT4-F1
#
_cell.length_a   1.000
_cell.length_b   1.000
_cell.length_c   1.000
_cell.angle_alpha   90.00
_cell.angle_beta   90.00
_cell.angle_gamma   90.00
#
_symmetry.space_group_name_H-M   'P 1'
#
loop_
_entity.id
_entity.type
_entity.pdbx_description
1 polymer ?
#
loop_
_entity_poly.entity_id
_entity_poly.type
_entity_poly.pdbx_seq_one_letter_code
_entity_poly.pdbx_strand_id
1 'polypeptide(L)'
;RRRTEGRPPEPPELPDEYLKFAGRVVEVHAEDDSAGAAAEELFSRARFEAAFPEAAARGLPRLLGVDLEWKPDRGRFGQPSQGSNPIALVQLACWDAVLLVRTTGCRTMPPWLAELLEDDSIVKVSASFDLADKAKLRLTFGWEFDQRVGDPSTYLDIADLAKERGLPHGLKRLSEAVQAPMLKAKDVGKSNWATPGDLTDRQKQYAAEDAFFTLYFLGHLFGRQAPAEGAAVAQRAHESWKLVRSSMLGLLRPVDNRAHKQWFFQIREALKEPVASLSNKLGSEGCTSIGDLWKVKSLAKLLLAAEKECKFSMNCTFFRMSEDLFVTFFDTNSGMLKVRPRRTNEEDTYDEDAEEEGDFAARVMDAMAAYAPPAEKKISVLYRKIPEAKRVPARAILSVKEQARWEACAERFKAAVGTERCDADGLVLTLLVHPRAPDREEHLQRNVKKLADNVGIAAPEAEAKLKADSKFMQFYGVLRVTEKDSKEEVSIGRSLRARVWILTDAFRLAERVSATWEAAREGLEKVRWYRSLLAGVMRDDPEEDGTDGGAVADLGECLDAVAEAWPDVESIAPPAKKKQKQKAKGKGKGKDKGKSRGKGDVKGKGKGKDASKDEGGGAS
;
A
#
# COMPACT_ATOMS: atom_id res chain seq x y z
N ARG A 1 6.39 4.26 22.07
CA ARG A 1 7.48 3.27 21.86
C ARG A 1 8.71 4.08 21.49
N ARG A 2 9.69 4.24 22.40
CA ARG A 2 11.03 4.66 21.99
C ARG A 2 11.54 3.53 21.09
N ARG A 3 11.76 3.82 19.80
CA ARG A 3 12.45 2.88 18.92
C ARG A 3 13.83 2.69 19.53
N THR A 4 14.22 1.44 19.77
CA THR A 4 15.64 1.12 19.92
C THR A 4 16.31 1.61 18.65
N GLU A 5 17.15 2.64 18.78
CA GLU A 5 17.79 3.31 17.65
C GLU A 5 18.66 2.30 16.89
N GLY A 6 18.49 2.21 15.56
CA GLY A 6 19.47 1.63 14.65
C GLY A 6 19.33 0.15 14.27
N ARG A 7 18.18 -0.50 14.50
CA ARG A 7 17.93 -1.83 13.93
C ARG A 7 16.76 -1.77 12.96
N PRO A 8 16.96 -2.18 11.68
CA PRO A 8 15.85 -2.27 10.73
C PRO A 8 14.78 -3.20 11.30
N PRO A 9 13.48 -2.89 11.10
CA PRO A 9 12.43 -3.73 11.65
C PRO A 9 12.56 -5.13 11.06
N GLU A 10 12.55 -6.15 11.90
CA GLU A 10 12.55 -7.54 11.43
C GLU A 10 11.16 -7.90 10.88
N PRO A 11 11.08 -8.84 9.93
CA PRO A 11 9.80 -9.40 9.50
C PRO A 11 8.99 -9.89 10.70
N PRO A 12 7.65 -9.77 10.67
CA PRO A 12 6.82 -10.19 11.78
C PRO A 12 6.92 -11.70 12.00
N GLU A 13 7.14 -12.11 13.24
CA GLU A 13 7.02 -13.52 13.63
C GLU A 13 5.54 -13.89 13.77
N LEU A 14 5.11 -14.86 12.97
CA LEU A 14 3.81 -15.50 13.05
C LEU A 14 4.03 -16.97 13.44
N PRO A 15 3.44 -17.45 14.55
CA PRO A 15 3.60 -18.84 14.94
C PRO A 15 2.82 -19.75 13.97
N ASP A 16 3.34 -20.95 13.73
CA ASP A 16 2.66 -21.96 12.89
C ASP A 16 1.42 -22.54 13.59
N GLU A 17 1.39 -22.45 14.92
CA GLU A 17 0.31 -22.93 15.76
C GLU A 17 0.15 -21.99 16.96
N TYR A 18 -1.07 -21.84 17.46
CA TYR A 18 -1.32 -21.17 18.73
C TYR A 18 -2.34 -21.96 19.55
N LEU A 19 -2.36 -21.73 20.85
CA LEU A 19 -3.26 -22.39 21.79
C LEU A 19 -4.56 -21.57 21.91
N LYS A 20 -5.69 -22.28 21.96
CA LYS A 20 -6.99 -21.72 22.33
C LYS A 20 -7.51 -22.39 23.59
N PHE A 21 -8.20 -21.62 24.42
CA PHE A 21 -9.02 -22.18 25.48
C PHE A 21 -10.24 -22.91 24.89
N ALA A 22 -10.45 -24.15 25.30
CA ALA A 22 -11.54 -25.02 24.86
C ALA A 22 -12.43 -25.49 26.01
N GLY A 23 -12.30 -24.89 27.20
CA GLY A 23 -13.17 -25.18 28.34
C GLY A 23 -14.54 -24.49 28.24
N ARG A 24 -15.29 -24.54 29.35
CA ARG A 24 -16.66 -24.02 29.39
C ARG A 24 -16.64 -22.49 29.43
N VAL A 25 -17.40 -21.84 28.55
CA VAL A 25 -17.60 -20.38 28.58
C VAL A 25 -19.06 -20.11 28.88
N VAL A 26 -19.33 -19.38 29.97
CA VAL A 26 -20.68 -19.01 30.41
C VAL A 26 -20.81 -17.50 30.34
N GLU A 27 -21.80 -16.98 29.62
CA GLU A 27 -22.13 -15.56 29.58
C GLU A 27 -23.40 -15.33 30.40
N VAL A 28 -23.38 -14.33 31.28
CA VAL A 28 -24.52 -13.90 32.10
C VAL A 28 -24.60 -12.38 32.12
N HIS A 29 -25.78 -11.80 32.32
CA HIS A 29 -25.88 -10.40 32.71
C HIS A 29 -25.79 -10.27 34.22
N ALA A 30 -25.05 -9.26 34.69
CA ALA A 30 -24.80 -9.05 36.12
C ALA A 30 -26.07 -8.86 36.94
N GLU A 31 -27.14 -8.36 36.32
CA GLU A 31 -28.45 -8.13 36.92
C GLU A 31 -29.40 -9.34 36.82
N ASP A 32 -29.00 -10.41 36.11
CA ASP A 32 -29.80 -11.64 36.04
C ASP A 32 -29.77 -12.37 37.38
N ASP A 33 -30.92 -12.83 37.86
CA ASP A 33 -31.04 -13.62 39.10
C ASP A 33 -30.17 -14.91 39.05
N SER A 34 -29.89 -15.42 37.86
CA SER A 34 -29.07 -16.61 37.64
C SER A 34 -27.56 -16.34 37.69
N ALA A 35 -27.10 -15.09 37.64
CA ALA A 35 -25.68 -14.76 37.57
C ALA A 35 -24.92 -15.19 38.83
N GLY A 36 -25.49 -14.92 40.01
CA GLY A 36 -24.92 -15.38 41.28
C GLY A 36 -24.90 -16.91 41.39
N ALA A 37 -25.94 -17.58 40.92
CA ALA A 37 -25.99 -19.05 40.90
C ALA A 37 -24.93 -19.65 39.96
N ALA A 38 -24.70 -19.03 38.79
CA ALA A 38 -23.64 -19.45 37.86
C ALA A 38 -22.24 -19.22 38.46
N ALA A 39 -22.02 -18.12 39.18
CA ALA A 39 -20.78 -17.87 39.88
C ALA A 39 -20.53 -18.90 41.00
N GLU A 40 -21.54 -19.18 41.82
CA GLU A 40 -21.45 -20.20 42.87
C GLU A 40 -21.20 -21.60 42.26
N GLU A 41 -21.91 -21.96 41.20
CA GLU A 41 -21.69 -23.23 40.49
C GLU A 41 -20.23 -23.37 40.05
N LEU A 42 -19.66 -22.34 39.42
CA LEU A 42 -18.33 -22.42 38.81
C LEU A 42 -17.18 -22.25 39.81
N PHE A 43 -17.35 -21.40 40.82
CA PHE A 43 -16.28 -20.97 41.72
C PHE A 43 -16.45 -21.44 43.17
N SER A 44 -17.50 -22.19 43.50
CA SER A 44 -17.70 -22.71 44.86
C SER A 44 -16.49 -23.51 45.37
N ARG A 45 -16.27 -23.40 46.68
CA ARG A 45 -15.24 -24.16 47.38
C ARG A 45 -15.49 -25.66 47.25
N ALA A 46 -16.73 -26.12 47.40
CA ALA A 46 -17.08 -27.54 47.30
C ALA A 46 -16.68 -28.15 45.95
N ARG A 47 -16.88 -27.43 44.84
CA ARG A 47 -16.47 -27.87 43.51
C ARG A 47 -14.95 -27.99 43.38
N PHE A 48 -14.22 -27.00 43.88
CA PHE A 48 -12.76 -27.04 43.88
C PHE A 48 -12.21 -28.19 44.71
N GLU A 49 -12.75 -28.40 45.92
CA GLU A 49 -12.31 -29.48 46.81
C GLU A 49 -12.61 -30.86 46.23
N ALA A 50 -13.75 -31.02 45.55
CA ALA A 50 -14.09 -32.26 44.84
C ALA A 50 -13.14 -32.53 43.65
N ALA A 51 -12.76 -31.49 42.90
CA ALA A 51 -11.84 -31.62 41.76
C ALA A 51 -10.38 -31.81 42.18
N PHE A 52 -9.96 -31.19 43.28
CA PHE A 52 -8.57 -31.17 43.76
C PHE A 52 -8.49 -31.46 45.27
N PRO A 53 -8.81 -32.68 45.70
CA PRO A 53 -8.84 -33.03 47.13
C PRO A 53 -7.47 -32.87 47.81
N GLU A 54 -6.36 -33.05 47.08
CA GLU A 54 -5.02 -32.78 47.61
C GLU A 54 -4.80 -31.29 47.93
N ALA A 55 -5.27 -30.40 47.06
CA ALA A 55 -5.18 -28.96 47.29
C ALA A 55 -5.99 -28.55 48.51
N ALA A 56 -7.21 -29.11 48.63
CA ALA A 56 -8.10 -28.92 49.77
C ALA A 56 -7.47 -29.40 51.09
N ALA A 57 -6.90 -30.62 51.09
CA ALA A 57 -6.26 -31.20 52.27
C ALA A 57 -5.07 -30.37 52.77
N ARG A 58 -4.37 -29.67 51.86
CA ARG A 58 -3.28 -28.75 52.16
C ARG A 58 -3.74 -27.32 52.47
N GLY A 59 -5.05 -27.07 52.42
CA GLY A 59 -5.63 -25.75 52.57
C GLY A 59 -5.11 -24.75 51.54
N LEU A 60 -4.83 -25.18 50.31
CA LEU A 60 -4.34 -24.29 49.24
C LEU A 60 -5.48 -23.41 48.69
N PRO A 61 -5.17 -22.15 48.31
CA PRO A 61 -6.19 -21.22 47.84
C PRO A 61 -6.73 -21.64 46.47
N ARG A 62 -7.99 -21.24 46.21
CA ARG A 62 -8.54 -21.25 44.84
C ARG A 62 -7.83 -20.17 44.03
N LEU A 63 -7.68 -20.42 42.73
CA LEU A 63 -7.11 -19.44 41.81
C LEU A 63 -8.20 -18.92 40.88
N LEU A 64 -8.23 -17.60 40.68
CA LEU A 64 -9.22 -16.92 39.86
C LEU A 64 -8.50 -15.98 38.88
N GLY A 65 -8.53 -16.29 37.59
CA GLY A 65 -8.10 -15.36 36.55
C GLY A 65 -9.10 -14.22 36.40
N VAL A 66 -8.64 -12.97 36.35
CA VAL A 66 -9.49 -11.78 36.26
C VAL A 66 -8.98 -10.87 35.14
N ASP A 67 -9.92 -10.40 34.31
CA ASP A 67 -9.69 -9.31 33.36
C ASP A 67 -10.96 -8.45 33.22
N LEU A 68 -10.82 -7.27 32.62
CA LEU A 68 -11.90 -6.29 32.44
C LEU A 68 -11.91 -5.77 30.99
N GLU A 69 -13.11 -5.63 30.42
CA GLU A 69 -13.27 -5.04 29.08
C GLU A 69 -14.31 -3.92 29.05
N TRP A 70 -14.00 -2.85 28.31
CA TRP A 70 -14.87 -1.68 28.14
C TRP A 70 -14.80 -1.12 26.73
N LYS A 71 -15.82 -0.33 26.37
CA LYS A 71 -15.80 0.40 25.10
C LYS A 71 -14.60 1.35 25.08
N PRO A 72 -13.79 1.39 24.01
CA PRO A 72 -12.61 2.27 23.96
C PRO A 72 -12.93 3.74 24.23
N ASP A 73 -12.12 4.39 25.08
CA ASP A 73 -12.23 5.81 25.47
C ASP A 73 -11.76 6.78 24.37
N ARG A 74 -12.25 6.58 23.15
CA ARG A 74 -11.89 7.44 22.01
C ARG A 74 -12.73 8.71 22.02
N GLY A 75 -12.11 9.85 22.25
CA GLY A 75 -12.63 11.12 21.75
C GLY A 75 -12.67 11.10 20.22
N ARG A 76 -13.59 11.86 19.59
CA ARG A 76 -13.44 12.14 18.15
C ARG A 76 -12.11 12.87 17.97
N PHE A 77 -11.44 12.66 16.84
CA PHE A 77 -10.22 13.42 16.52
C PHE A 77 -10.49 14.93 16.68
N GLY A 78 -9.69 15.58 17.53
CA GLY A 78 -9.83 17.01 17.83
C GLY A 78 -10.91 17.37 18.87
N GLN A 79 -11.60 16.40 19.47
CA GLN A 79 -12.54 16.62 20.58
C GLN A 79 -12.07 15.93 21.86
N PRO A 80 -12.23 16.58 23.03
CA PRO A 80 -12.04 15.92 24.32
C PRO A 80 -12.91 14.65 24.38
N SER A 81 -12.38 13.57 24.96
CA SER A 81 -13.20 12.39 25.25
C SER A 81 -14.39 12.80 26.12
N GLN A 82 -15.62 12.41 25.74
CA GLN A 82 -16.85 12.72 26.50
C GLN A 82 -16.95 12.01 27.86
N GLY A 83 -15.84 11.48 28.38
CA GLY A 83 -15.77 10.70 29.61
C GLY A 83 -15.11 9.34 29.42
N SER A 84 -14.76 8.73 30.54
CA SER A 84 -14.27 7.35 30.63
C SER A 84 -15.48 6.40 30.56
N ASN A 85 -15.48 5.46 29.62
CA ASN A 85 -16.56 4.47 29.49
C ASN A 85 -16.54 3.49 30.68
N PRO A 86 -17.71 3.10 31.20
CA PRO A 86 -17.80 2.10 32.26
C PRO A 86 -17.32 0.72 31.79
N ILE A 87 -16.93 -0.13 32.74
CA ILE A 87 -16.66 -1.54 32.51
C ILE A 87 -17.93 -2.19 31.95
N ALA A 88 -17.81 -2.85 30.81
CA ALA A 88 -18.94 -3.49 30.12
C ALA A 88 -18.94 -5.02 30.29
N LEU A 89 -17.80 -5.59 30.66
CA LEU A 89 -17.60 -7.01 30.84
C LEU A 89 -16.52 -7.26 31.89
N VAL A 90 -16.82 -8.12 32.86
CA VAL A 90 -15.85 -8.70 33.80
C VAL A 90 -15.63 -10.16 33.39
N GLN A 91 -14.38 -10.58 33.30
CA GLN A 91 -14.03 -11.97 32.98
C GLN A 91 -13.45 -12.65 34.21
N LEU A 92 -13.98 -13.83 34.53
CA LEU A 92 -13.58 -14.63 35.69
C LEU A 92 -13.26 -16.05 35.23
N ALA A 93 -12.01 -16.50 35.38
CA ALA A 93 -11.56 -17.81 34.94
C ALA A 93 -11.15 -18.70 36.12
N CYS A 94 -11.59 -19.94 36.11
CA CYS A 94 -11.02 -20.99 36.95
C CYS A 94 -10.26 -22.01 36.09
N TRP A 95 -9.93 -23.17 36.63
CA TRP A 95 -9.12 -24.17 35.94
C TRP A 95 -9.79 -24.75 34.70
N ASP A 96 -11.13 -24.71 34.59
CA ASP A 96 -11.87 -25.30 33.48
C ASP A 96 -13.03 -24.51 32.88
N ALA A 97 -13.37 -23.37 33.47
CA ALA A 97 -14.45 -22.53 33.01
C ALA A 97 -14.08 -21.05 33.05
N VAL A 98 -14.76 -20.26 32.21
CA VAL A 98 -14.73 -18.81 32.24
C VAL A 98 -16.17 -18.28 32.30
N LEU A 99 -16.42 -17.43 33.29
CA LEU A 99 -17.65 -16.66 33.44
C LEU A 99 -17.43 -15.25 32.86
N LEU A 100 -18.26 -14.89 31.89
CA LEU A 100 -18.29 -13.61 31.20
C LEU A 100 -19.50 -12.82 31.73
N VAL A 101 -19.24 -11.83 32.57
CA VAL A 101 -20.27 -11.09 33.31
C VAL A 101 -20.53 -9.76 32.62
N ARG A 102 -21.66 -9.64 31.93
CA ARG A 102 -22.07 -8.40 31.24
C ARG A 102 -22.51 -7.37 32.28
N THR A 103 -21.79 -6.26 32.40
CA THR A 103 -22.06 -5.21 33.41
C THR A 103 -22.65 -3.93 32.80
N THR A 104 -23.13 -4.01 31.55
CA THR A 104 -23.73 -2.86 30.88
C THR A 104 -25.02 -2.46 31.61
N GLY A 105 -25.08 -1.23 32.12
CA GLY A 105 -26.22 -0.72 32.90
C GLY A 105 -25.99 -0.72 34.41
N CYS A 106 -25.06 -1.53 34.91
CA CYS A 106 -24.74 -1.60 36.34
C CYS A 106 -24.03 -0.33 36.81
N ARG A 107 -24.47 0.20 37.96
CA ARG A 107 -23.84 1.36 38.64
C ARG A 107 -23.19 1.00 39.97
N THR A 108 -23.45 -0.20 40.45
CA THR A 108 -22.96 -0.73 41.72
C THR A 108 -22.45 -2.14 41.48
N MET A 109 -21.44 -2.55 42.25
CA MET A 109 -20.91 -3.92 42.17
C MET A 109 -22.01 -4.90 42.61
N PRO A 110 -22.37 -5.92 41.81
CA PRO A 110 -23.27 -6.98 42.25
C PRO A 110 -22.71 -7.64 43.53
N PRO A 111 -23.52 -7.91 44.57
CA PRO A 111 -23.02 -8.44 45.83
C PRO A 111 -22.19 -9.72 45.68
N TRP A 112 -22.66 -10.70 44.90
CA TRP A 112 -21.95 -11.95 44.65
C TRP A 112 -20.58 -11.74 43.97
N LEU A 113 -20.45 -10.70 43.15
CA LEU A 113 -19.20 -10.36 42.47
C LEU A 113 -18.24 -9.67 43.43
N ALA A 114 -18.75 -8.76 44.28
CA ALA A 114 -17.98 -8.15 45.35
C ALA A 114 -17.44 -9.21 46.31
N GLU A 115 -18.28 -10.13 46.77
CA GLU A 115 -17.90 -11.26 47.63
C GLU A 115 -16.77 -12.08 47.02
N LEU A 116 -16.86 -12.41 45.72
CA LEU A 116 -15.83 -13.20 45.04
C LEU A 116 -14.48 -12.45 44.92
N LEU A 117 -14.50 -11.14 44.67
CA LEU A 117 -13.30 -10.31 44.53
C LEU A 117 -12.66 -10.01 45.90
N GLU A 118 -13.49 -9.85 46.94
CA GLU A 118 -13.07 -9.53 48.31
C GLU A 118 -12.65 -10.78 49.12
N ASP A 119 -12.93 -12.00 48.65
CA ASP A 119 -12.58 -13.26 49.34
C ASP A 119 -11.06 -13.51 49.35
N ASP A 120 -10.44 -13.37 50.53
CA ASP A 120 -9.01 -13.61 50.76
C ASP A 120 -8.60 -15.09 50.66
N SER A 121 -9.56 -16.03 50.63
CA SER A 121 -9.29 -17.45 50.36
C SER A 121 -9.06 -17.75 48.87
N ILE A 122 -9.32 -16.76 48.01
CA ILE A 122 -9.12 -16.81 46.57
C ILE A 122 -7.96 -15.89 46.19
N VAL A 123 -7.00 -16.44 45.46
CA VAL A 123 -5.94 -15.64 44.82
C VAL A 123 -6.41 -15.24 43.43
N LYS A 124 -6.57 -13.93 43.25
CA LYS A 124 -6.94 -13.27 42.00
C LYS A 124 -5.69 -13.05 41.17
N VAL A 125 -5.72 -13.46 39.91
CA VAL A 125 -4.58 -13.38 38.98
C VAL A 125 -5.00 -12.51 37.81
N SER A 126 -4.30 -11.40 37.60
CA SER A 126 -4.60 -10.41 36.57
C SER A 126 -3.36 -10.10 35.73
N ALA A 127 -3.53 -9.40 34.61
CA ALA A 127 -2.42 -8.95 33.78
C ALA A 127 -2.50 -7.43 33.57
N SER A 128 -1.56 -6.68 34.15
CA SER A 128 -1.55 -5.21 34.11
C SER A 128 -2.75 -4.55 34.82
N PHE A 129 -3.17 -5.10 35.95
CA PHE A 129 -4.18 -4.51 36.84
C PHE A 129 -3.60 -3.32 37.58
N ASP A 130 -3.73 -2.15 36.97
CA ASP A 130 -3.04 -0.94 37.41
C ASP A 130 -4.00 0.12 37.98
N LEU A 131 -3.50 1.35 38.15
CA LEU A 131 -4.31 2.47 38.65
C LEU A 131 -5.50 2.79 37.74
N ALA A 132 -5.41 2.53 36.43
CA ALA A 132 -6.50 2.74 35.50
C ALA A 132 -7.62 1.72 35.73
N ASP A 133 -7.30 0.44 35.95
CA ASP A 133 -8.32 -0.59 36.26
C ASP A 133 -9.02 -0.30 37.59
N LYS A 134 -8.26 0.05 38.62
CA LYS A 134 -8.83 0.49 39.92
C LYS A 134 -9.74 1.71 39.75
N ALA A 135 -9.32 2.71 38.96
CA ALA A 135 -10.14 3.88 38.67
C ALA A 135 -11.40 3.52 37.86
N LYS A 136 -11.33 2.53 36.95
CA LYS A 136 -12.47 2.02 36.19
C LYS A 136 -13.48 1.30 37.09
N LEU A 137 -13.01 0.50 38.06
CA LEU A 137 -13.87 -0.16 39.05
C LEU A 137 -14.59 0.87 39.94
N ARG A 138 -13.85 1.87 40.45
CA ARG A 138 -14.43 3.01 41.18
C ARG A 138 -15.48 3.74 40.36
N LEU A 139 -15.15 4.11 39.13
CA LEU A 139 -16.03 4.86 38.24
C LEU A 139 -17.32 4.09 37.91
N THR A 140 -17.18 2.79 37.64
CA THR A 140 -18.30 1.97 37.15
C THR A 140 -19.21 1.52 38.29
N PHE A 141 -18.63 1.11 39.41
CA PHE A 141 -19.34 0.40 40.48
C PHE A 141 -19.30 1.10 41.84
N GLY A 142 -18.55 2.20 41.98
CA GLY A 142 -18.23 2.77 43.29
C GLY A 142 -17.38 1.83 44.16
N TRP A 143 -16.69 0.87 43.53
CA TRP A 143 -15.91 -0.15 44.23
C TRP A 143 -14.44 0.28 44.34
N GLU A 144 -14.03 0.70 45.54
CA GLU A 144 -12.66 1.13 45.85
C GLU A 144 -11.80 -0.07 46.27
N PHE A 145 -10.93 -0.54 45.39
CA PHE A 145 -10.07 -1.70 45.63
C PHE A 145 -9.35 -1.63 47.00
N ASP A 146 -8.66 -0.53 47.28
CA ASP A 146 -7.80 -0.41 48.48
C ASP A 146 -8.62 -0.33 49.80
N GLN A 147 -9.94 -0.13 49.73
CA GLN A 147 -10.85 -0.14 50.89
C GLN A 147 -11.59 -1.46 51.06
N ARG A 148 -11.73 -2.22 49.96
CA ARG A 148 -12.57 -3.42 49.89
C ARG A 148 -11.78 -4.71 50.02
N VAL A 149 -10.55 -4.73 49.51
CA VAL A 149 -9.68 -5.90 49.56
C VAL A 149 -8.92 -5.90 50.89
N GLY A 150 -9.16 -6.91 51.72
CA GLY A 150 -8.53 -7.06 53.04
C GLY A 150 -7.02 -7.32 52.94
N ASP A 151 -6.63 -8.25 52.07
CA ASP A 151 -5.22 -8.54 51.78
C ASP A 151 -4.89 -8.33 50.29
N PRO A 152 -4.25 -7.20 49.92
CA PRO A 152 -3.82 -6.94 48.56
C PRO A 152 -2.87 -7.98 47.97
N SER A 153 -2.17 -8.77 48.80
CA SER A 153 -1.28 -9.83 48.32
C SER A 153 -2.03 -11.01 47.69
N THR A 154 -3.36 -11.08 47.88
CA THR A 154 -4.25 -12.00 47.17
C THR A 154 -4.49 -11.62 45.71
N TYR A 155 -3.98 -10.47 45.25
CA TYR A 155 -3.95 -10.10 43.84
C TYR A 155 -2.53 -10.22 43.27
N LEU A 156 -2.34 -11.17 42.37
CA LEU A 156 -1.08 -11.40 41.68
C LEU A 156 -1.15 -10.89 40.24
N ASP A 157 -0.34 -9.89 39.92
CA ASP A 157 -0.24 -9.36 38.57
C ASP A 157 0.88 -10.05 37.78
N ILE A 158 0.53 -10.81 36.75
CA ILE A 158 1.53 -11.53 35.94
C ILE A 158 2.40 -10.60 35.08
N ALA A 159 1.97 -9.37 34.81
CA ALA A 159 2.76 -8.38 34.09
C ALA A 159 3.90 -7.85 34.98
N ASP A 160 3.62 -7.57 36.25
CA ASP A 160 4.64 -7.20 37.23
C ASP A 160 5.60 -8.37 37.50
N LEU A 161 5.05 -9.57 37.72
CA LEU A 161 5.87 -10.78 37.89
C LEU A 161 6.77 -11.05 36.67
N ALA A 162 6.28 -10.82 35.45
CA ALA A 162 7.09 -10.95 34.23
C ALA A 162 8.18 -9.88 34.17
N LYS A 163 7.86 -8.63 34.51
CA LYS A 163 8.81 -7.52 34.52
C LYS A 163 9.96 -7.74 35.51
N GLU A 164 9.65 -8.22 36.72
CA GLU A 164 10.65 -8.60 37.74
C GLU A 164 11.63 -9.66 37.23
N ARG A 165 11.18 -10.52 36.30
CA ARG A 165 11.94 -11.62 35.71
C ARG A 165 12.64 -11.25 34.39
N GLY A 166 12.63 -9.97 34.01
CA GLY A 166 13.19 -9.51 32.74
C GLY A 166 12.45 -10.05 31.51
N LEU A 167 11.19 -10.47 31.65
CA LEU A 167 10.35 -10.98 30.58
C LEU A 167 9.44 -9.88 30.01
N PRO A 168 8.93 -10.05 28.78
CA PRO A 168 7.88 -9.19 28.26
C PRO A 168 6.62 -9.26 29.14
N HIS A 169 6.07 -8.12 29.54
CA HIS A 169 4.92 -8.04 30.45
C HIS A 169 3.56 -7.89 29.76
N GLY A 170 3.53 -7.71 28.44
CA GLY A 170 2.28 -7.72 27.67
C GLY A 170 1.84 -9.15 27.37
N LEU A 171 0.59 -9.52 27.68
CA LEU A 171 0.07 -10.89 27.64
C LEU A 171 0.44 -11.68 26.37
N LYS A 172 0.29 -11.09 25.18
CA LYS A 172 0.69 -11.73 23.90
C LYS A 172 2.19 -12.07 23.88
N ARG A 173 3.06 -11.10 24.20
CA ARG A 173 4.52 -11.32 24.17
C ARG A 173 4.96 -12.26 25.28
N LEU A 174 4.28 -12.21 26.42
CA LEU A 174 4.51 -13.15 27.50
C LEU A 174 4.19 -14.59 27.05
N SER A 175 3.08 -14.78 26.32
CA SER A 175 2.69 -16.09 25.75
C SER A 175 3.78 -16.70 24.86
N GLU A 176 4.42 -15.87 24.03
CA GLU A 176 5.55 -16.25 23.18
C GLU A 176 6.77 -16.60 24.03
N ALA A 177 7.09 -15.76 25.01
CA ALA A 177 8.23 -15.96 25.91
C ALA A 177 8.11 -17.24 26.73
N VAL A 178 6.90 -17.66 27.14
CA VAL A 178 6.65 -18.91 27.89
C VAL A 178 6.33 -20.12 27.00
N GLN A 179 6.51 -20.00 25.68
CA GLN A 179 6.29 -21.10 24.71
C GLN A 179 4.84 -21.64 24.72
N ALA A 180 3.88 -20.77 24.97
CA ALA A 180 2.45 -21.06 24.90
C ALA A 180 1.75 -19.99 24.05
N PRO A 181 2.08 -19.90 22.75
CA PRO A 181 1.61 -18.81 21.89
C PRO A 181 0.09 -18.74 21.87
N MET A 182 -0.48 -17.56 22.07
CA MET A 182 -1.92 -17.30 21.96
C MET A 182 -2.22 -16.26 20.87
N LEU A 183 -3.42 -16.30 20.30
CA LEU A 183 -3.85 -15.31 19.31
C LEU A 183 -4.61 -14.15 19.97
N LYS A 184 -3.93 -13.02 20.19
CA LYS A 184 -4.58 -11.80 20.70
C LYS A 184 -5.01 -10.88 19.55
N ALA A 185 -6.25 -11.06 19.07
CA ALA A 185 -6.82 -10.29 17.97
C ALA A 185 -7.13 -8.83 18.37
N LYS A 186 -6.26 -7.90 17.96
CA LYS A 186 -6.32 -6.48 18.38
C LYS A 186 -7.58 -5.73 17.94
N ASP A 187 -8.25 -6.18 16.88
CA ASP A 187 -9.55 -5.66 16.46
C ASP A 187 -10.66 -6.01 17.46
N VAL A 188 -10.61 -7.21 18.06
CA VAL A 188 -11.60 -7.66 19.05
C VAL A 188 -11.44 -6.93 20.38
N GLY A 189 -10.21 -6.82 20.90
CA GLY A 189 -9.93 -6.01 22.11
C GLY A 189 -10.14 -4.50 21.94
N LYS A 190 -10.57 -4.05 20.76
CA LYS A 190 -10.95 -2.66 20.46
C LYS A 190 -12.40 -2.55 19.97
N SER A 191 -13.17 -3.63 20.08
CA SER A 191 -14.57 -3.69 19.66
C SER A 191 -15.48 -2.95 20.64
N ASN A 192 -16.77 -2.89 20.33
CA ASN A 192 -17.75 -2.37 21.28
C ASN A 192 -18.17 -3.48 22.24
N TRP A 193 -17.53 -3.54 23.42
CA TRP A 193 -17.90 -4.46 24.49
C TRP A 193 -19.22 -4.08 25.17
N ALA A 194 -19.70 -2.84 25.04
CA ALA A 194 -21.03 -2.42 25.50
C ALA A 194 -22.10 -2.58 24.40
N THR A 195 -22.03 -3.65 23.61
CA THR A 195 -23.05 -3.96 22.60
C THR A 195 -24.39 -4.28 23.28
N PRO A 196 -25.55 -3.83 22.77
CA PRO A 196 -26.84 -4.08 23.42
C PRO A 196 -27.31 -5.54 23.28
N GLY A 197 -26.83 -6.27 22.27
CA GLY A 197 -27.09 -7.70 22.12
C GLY A 197 -25.98 -8.57 22.72
N ASP A 198 -26.07 -9.87 22.47
CA ASP A 198 -25.07 -10.85 22.90
C ASP A 198 -23.69 -10.53 22.34
N LEU A 199 -22.66 -10.92 23.09
CA LEU A 199 -21.30 -10.91 22.57
C LEU A 199 -21.19 -11.89 21.38
N THR A 200 -20.43 -11.50 20.36
CA THR A 200 -20.09 -12.43 19.27
C THR A 200 -19.18 -13.54 19.78
N ASP A 201 -19.19 -14.73 19.15
CA ASP A 201 -18.28 -15.83 19.54
C ASP A 201 -16.80 -15.41 19.56
N ARG A 202 -16.40 -14.50 18.68
CA ARG A 202 -15.03 -13.94 18.67
C ARG A 202 -14.74 -13.12 19.93
N GLN A 203 -15.71 -12.33 20.39
CA GLN A 203 -15.60 -11.55 21.63
C GLN A 203 -15.59 -12.49 22.85
N LYS A 204 -16.49 -13.47 22.91
CA LYS A 204 -16.53 -14.45 24.01
C LYS A 204 -15.21 -15.22 24.11
N GLN A 205 -14.69 -15.73 22.99
CA GLN A 205 -13.43 -16.46 22.97
C GLN A 205 -12.25 -15.58 23.39
N TYR A 206 -12.16 -14.35 22.87
CA TYR A 206 -11.08 -13.41 23.21
C TYR A 206 -11.08 -13.10 24.71
N ALA A 207 -12.26 -12.76 25.26
CA ALA A 207 -12.44 -12.44 26.67
C ALA A 207 -12.12 -13.64 27.57
N ALA A 208 -12.56 -14.84 27.17
CA ALA A 208 -12.25 -16.06 27.90
C ALA A 208 -10.75 -16.37 27.93
N GLU A 209 -10.07 -16.21 26.79
CA GLU A 209 -8.63 -16.41 26.68
C GLU A 209 -7.82 -15.41 27.52
N ASP A 210 -8.21 -14.13 27.56
CA ASP A 210 -7.47 -13.13 28.32
C ASP A 210 -7.47 -13.43 29.84
N ALA A 211 -8.59 -13.84 30.42
CA ALA A 211 -8.65 -14.26 31.83
C ALA A 211 -7.99 -15.63 32.08
N PHE A 212 -8.23 -16.62 31.21
CA PHE A 212 -7.70 -17.97 31.41
C PHE A 212 -6.17 -18.04 31.23
N PHE A 213 -5.62 -17.41 30.18
CA PHE A 213 -4.17 -17.42 29.95
C PHE A 213 -3.42 -16.66 31.03
N THR A 214 -4.04 -15.64 31.63
CA THR A 214 -3.49 -14.94 32.79
C THR A 214 -3.26 -15.91 33.96
N LEU A 215 -4.27 -16.71 34.30
CA LEU A 215 -4.14 -17.78 35.29
C LEU A 215 -3.10 -18.84 34.88
N TYR A 216 -3.10 -19.23 33.60
CA TYR A 216 -2.19 -20.27 33.09
C TYR A 216 -0.72 -19.84 33.14
N PHE A 217 -0.42 -18.58 32.79
CA PHE A 217 0.96 -18.06 32.75
C PHE A 217 1.57 -17.83 34.14
N LEU A 218 0.76 -17.69 35.19
CA LEU A 218 1.25 -17.56 36.57
C LEU A 218 2.24 -18.68 36.93
N GLY A 219 1.88 -19.94 36.68
CA GLY A 219 2.75 -21.05 37.02
C GLY A 219 3.95 -21.22 36.10
N HIS A 220 3.88 -20.73 34.85
CA HIS A 220 5.07 -20.66 33.99
C HIS A 220 6.08 -19.64 34.51
N LEU A 221 5.60 -18.49 35.01
CA LEU A 221 6.47 -17.48 35.63
C LEU A 221 7.12 -18.02 36.91
N PHE A 222 6.35 -18.71 37.76
CA PHE A 222 6.88 -19.33 38.99
C PHE A 222 7.73 -20.57 38.74
N GLY A 223 7.51 -21.29 37.64
CA GLY A 223 8.36 -22.40 37.22
C GLY A 223 9.74 -21.95 36.75
N ARG A 224 9.86 -20.72 36.22
CA ARG A 224 11.16 -20.11 35.86
C ARG A 224 11.90 -19.58 37.08
N GLN A 225 11.17 -18.89 37.95
CA GLN A 225 11.71 -18.34 39.19
C GLN A 225 10.62 -18.41 40.25
N ALA A 226 10.88 -19.23 41.27
CA ALA A 226 9.98 -19.40 42.39
C ALA A 226 9.62 -18.04 43.03
N PRO A 227 8.45 -17.93 43.67
CA PRO A 227 8.11 -16.74 44.46
C PRO A 227 9.21 -16.43 45.48
N ALA A 228 9.40 -15.14 45.77
CA ALA A 228 10.39 -14.68 46.75
C ALA A 228 10.16 -15.34 48.14
N GLU A 229 11.25 -15.50 48.89
CA GLU A 229 11.17 -15.92 50.29
C GLU A 229 10.37 -14.87 51.08
N GLY A 230 9.34 -15.30 51.81
CA GLY A 230 8.40 -14.43 52.51
C GLY A 230 7.11 -14.09 51.75
N ALA A 231 7.01 -14.38 50.44
CA ALA A 231 5.77 -14.18 49.67
C ALA A 231 4.79 -15.36 49.82
N ALA A 232 4.27 -15.57 51.04
CA ALA A 232 3.49 -16.77 51.39
C ALA A 232 2.28 -17.02 50.48
N VAL A 233 1.54 -15.96 50.09
CA VAL A 233 0.39 -16.09 49.19
C VAL A 233 0.81 -16.54 47.80
N ALA A 234 1.86 -15.96 47.23
CA ALA A 234 2.40 -16.36 45.93
C ALA A 234 2.95 -17.80 45.94
N GLN A 235 3.58 -18.22 47.03
CA GLN A 235 4.03 -19.61 47.23
C GLN A 235 2.85 -20.59 47.23
N ARG A 236 1.81 -20.31 48.04
CA ARG A 236 0.60 -21.14 48.08
C ARG A 236 -0.15 -21.14 46.75
N ALA A 237 -0.18 -20.00 46.05
CA ALA A 237 -0.75 -19.91 44.71
C ALA A 237 0.00 -20.78 43.69
N HIS A 238 1.33 -20.79 43.73
CA HIS A 238 2.16 -21.66 42.90
C HIS A 238 1.89 -23.15 43.19
N GLU A 239 1.78 -23.52 44.47
CA GLU A 239 1.45 -24.89 44.86
C GLU A 239 0.05 -25.31 44.38
N SER A 240 -0.94 -24.44 44.54
CA SER A 240 -2.28 -24.67 44.01
C SER A 240 -2.25 -24.84 42.49
N TRP A 241 -1.51 -23.96 41.80
CA TRP A 241 -1.35 -24.01 40.35
C TRP A 241 -0.77 -25.35 39.87
N LYS A 242 0.25 -25.89 40.56
CA LYS A 242 0.85 -27.18 40.21
C LYS A 242 -0.17 -28.32 40.20
N LEU A 243 -1.13 -28.30 41.12
CA LEU A 243 -2.17 -29.32 41.23
C LEU A 243 -3.27 -29.16 40.17
N VAL A 244 -3.61 -27.93 39.77
CA VAL A 244 -4.65 -27.68 38.75
C VAL A 244 -4.12 -27.67 37.31
N ARG A 245 -2.79 -27.58 37.11
CA ARG A 245 -2.15 -27.42 35.80
C ARG A 245 -2.55 -28.48 34.79
N SER A 246 -2.63 -29.75 35.20
CA SER A 246 -2.98 -30.86 34.29
C SER A 246 -4.38 -30.69 33.69
N SER A 247 -5.34 -30.26 34.51
CA SER A 247 -6.70 -29.93 34.08
C SER A 247 -6.71 -28.75 33.11
N MET A 248 -5.95 -27.69 33.40
CA MET A 248 -5.84 -26.53 32.51
C MET A 248 -5.21 -26.89 31.16
N LEU A 249 -4.15 -27.71 31.16
CA LEU A 249 -3.49 -28.21 29.94
C LEU A 249 -4.44 -29.02 29.07
N GLY A 250 -5.30 -29.83 29.68
CA GLY A 250 -6.31 -30.63 28.97
C GLY A 250 -7.35 -29.80 28.21
N LEU A 251 -7.42 -28.48 28.48
CA LEU A 251 -8.37 -27.55 27.87
C LEU A 251 -7.70 -26.59 26.88
N LEU A 252 -6.40 -26.72 26.65
CA LEU A 252 -5.70 -25.97 25.62
C LEU A 252 -5.71 -26.77 24.33
N ARG A 253 -6.42 -26.27 23.31
CA ARG A 253 -6.46 -26.87 21.99
C ARG A 253 -5.45 -26.17 21.07
N PRO A 254 -4.50 -26.89 20.46
CA PRO A 254 -3.66 -26.34 19.41
C PRO A 254 -4.51 -25.98 18.18
N VAL A 255 -4.24 -24.83 17.57
CA VAL A 255 -4.88 -24.36 16.35
C VAL A 255 -3.82 -24.09 15.30
N ASP A 256 -3.91 -24.83 14.20
CA ASP A 256 -3.06 -24.62 13.04
C ASP A 256 -3.27 -23.22 12.45
N ASN A 257 -2.17 -22.48 12.30
CA ASN A 257 -2.11 -21.12 11.80
C ASN A 257 -1.26 -21.02 10.52
N ARG A 258 -0.75 -22.14 9.99
CA ARG A 258 0.11 -22.16 8.80
C ARG A 258 -0.57 -21.55 7.58
N ALA A 259 -1.85 -21.85 7.35
CA ALA A 259 -2.62 -21.27 6.24
C ALA A 259 -2.67 -19.74 6.33
N HIS A 260 -2.99 -19.19 7.51
CA HIS A 260 -3.01 -17.74 7.73
C HIS A 260 -1.63 -17.12 7.56
N LYS A 261 -0.58 -17.74 8.12
CA LYS A 261 0.81 -17.29 7.98
C LYS A 261 1.24 -17.28 6.52
N GLN A 262 0.95 -18.33 5.76
CA GLN A 262 1.24 -18.42 4.34
C GLN A 262 0.56 -17.29 3.56
N TRP A 263 -0.75 -17.10 3.76
CA TRP A 263 -1.49 -16.01 3.12
C TRP A 263 -0.99 -14.62 3.52
N PHE A 264 -0.64 -14.43 4.79
CA PHE A 264 -0.06 -13.19 5.28
C PHE A 264 1.20 -12.82 4.50
N PHE A 265 2.16 -13.76 4.38
CA PHE A 265 3.40 -13.49 3.67
C PHE A 265 3.20 -13.37 2.15
N GLN A 266 2.31 -14.17 1.55
CA GLN A 266 1.99 -14.04 0.13
C GLN A 266 1.39 -12.67 -0.21
N ILE A 267 0.43 -12.20 0.58
CA ILE A 267 -0.20 -10.88 0.39
C ILE A 267 0.80 -9.76 0.66
N ARG A 268 1.62 -9.90 1.73
CA ARG A 268 2.68 -8.94 2.08
C ARG A 268 3.68 -8.75 0.94
N GLU A 269 4.10 -9.83 0.28
CA GLU A 269 4.97 -9.77 -0.89
C GLU A 269 4.24 -9.17 -2.11
N ALA A 270 3.01 -9.63 -2.39
CA ALA A 270 2.20 -9.13 -3.51
C ALA A 270 1.85 -7.63 -3.40
N LEU A 271 1.96 -7.04 -2.21
CA LEU A 271 1.70 -5.62 -1.96
C LEU A 271 2.85 -4.70 -2.34
N LYS A 272 4.10 -5.19 -2.45
CA LYS A 272 5.28 -4.35 -2.69
C LYS A 272 5.13 -3.51 -3.96
N GLU A 273 4.84 -4.14 -5.08
CA GLU A 273 4.68 -3.46 -6.38
C GLU A 273 3.45 -2.54 -6.42
N PRO A 274 2.23 -2.96 -6.02
CA PRO A 274 1.07 -2.07 -5.93
C PRO A 274 1.29 -0.84 -5.06
N VAL A 275 1.85 -1.02 -3.86
CA VAL A 275 2.12 0.10 -2.94
C VAL A 275 3.15 1.04 -3.56
N ALA A 276 4.25 0.54 -4.13
CA ALA A 276 5.24 1.38 -4.80
C ALA A 276 4.66 2.12 -6.02
N SER A 277 3.94 1.41 -6.90
CA SER A 277 3.36 1.97 -8.12
C SER A 277 2.32 3.06 -7.82
N LEU A 278 1.42 2.83 -6.87
CA LEU A 278 0.40 3.81 -6.48
C LEU A 278 1.00 4.98 -5.71
N SER A 279 1.96 4.73 -4.82
CA SER A 279 2.67 5.78 -4.06
C SER A 279 3.55 6.66 -4.93
N ASN A 280 3.98 6.17 -6.09
CA ASN A 280 4.74 6.95 -7.06
C ASN A 280 3.84 7.67 -8.07
N LYS A 281 2.51 7.54 -8.00
CA LYS A 281 1.61 8.22 -8.93
C LYS A 281 1.63 9.74 -8.69
N LEU A 282 1.74 10.55 -9.75
CA LEU A 282 1.60 12.00 -9.63
C LEU A 282 0.19 12.34 -9.10
N GLY A 283 0.13 13.11 -8.02
CA GLY A 283 -1.04 13.39 -7.19
C GLY A 283 -1.24 12.47 -5.97
N SER A 284 -0.33 11.54 -5.68
CA SER A 284 -0.51 10.50 -4.64
C SER A 284 0.02 10.86 -3.24
N GLU A 285 0.76 11.95 -3.10
CA GLU A 285 1.40 12.28 -1.82
C GLU A 285 2.54 11.36 -1.41
N GLY A 286 3.12 10.62 -2.38
CA GLY A 286 4.18 9.66 -2.06
C GLY A 286 3.64 8.45 -1.31
N CYS A 287 2.33 8.23 -1.34
CA CYS A 287 1.64 7.20 -0.59
C CYS A 287 0.37 6.74 -1.31
N THR A 288 -0.24 5.66 -0.83
CA THR A 288 -1.52 5.17 -1.34
C THR A 288 -2.49 4.91 -0.20
N SER A 289 -3.78 5.05 -0.44
CA SER A 289 -4.77 4.60 0.52
C SER A 289 -4.95 3.08 0.46
N ILE A 290 -5.42 2.48 1.55
CA ILE A 290 -5.85 1.06 1.54
C ILE A 290 -6.94 0.84 0.48
N GLY A 291 -7.87 1.79 0.32
CA GLY A 291 -8.95 1.70 -0.65
C GLY A 291 -8.46 1.62 -2.10
N ASP A 292 -7.37 2.30 -2.45
CA ASP A 292 -6.78 2.23 -3.79
C ASP A 292 -6.10 0.90 -4.06
N LEU A 293 -5.52 0.27 -3.04
CA LEU A 293 -4.95 -1.08 -3.16
C LEU A 293 -6.01 -2.11 -3.55
N TRP A 294 -7.24 -2.00 -3.02
CA TRP A 294 -8.36 -2.86 -3.41
C TRP A 294 -8.77 -2.75 -4.88
N LYS A 295 -8.41 -1.65 -5.57
CA LYS A 295 -8.69 -1.47 -7.00
C LYS A 295 -7.73 -2.27 -7.88
N VAL A 296 -6.60 -2.73 -7.32
CA VAL A 296 -5.62 -3.56 -8.04
C VAL A 296 -6.18 -4.98 -8.17
N LYS A 297 -6.65 -5.35 -9.37
CA LYS A 297 -7.38 -6.60 -9.62
C LYS A 297 -6.64 -7.87 -9.17
N SER A 298 -5.31 -7.93 -9.36
CA SER A 298 -4.50 -9.07 -8.91
C SER A 298 -4.52 -9.22 -7.39
N LEU A 299 -4.36 -8.11 -6.67
CA LEU A 299 -4.40 -8.08 -5.21
C LEU A 299 -5.80 -8.39 -4.68
N ALA A 300 -6.86 -7.82 -5.26
CA ALA A 300 -8.24 -8.12 -4.87
C ALA A 300 -8.57 -9.62 -5.03
N LYS A 301 -8.12 -10.24 -6.13
CA LYS A 301 -8.28 -11.69 -6.34
C LYS A 301 -7.52 -12.51 -5.29
N LEU A 302 -6.31 -12.08 -4.93
CA LEU A 302 -5.49 -12.73 -3.90
C LEU A 302 -6.15 -12.63 -2.52
N LEU A 303 -6.67 -11.45 -2.15
CA LEU A 303 -7.38 -11.23 -0.89
C LEU A 303 -8.65 -12.06 -0.79
N LEU A 304 -9.43 -12.17 -1.86
CA LEU A 304 -10.61 -13.03 -1.92
C LEU A 304 -10.27 -14.52 -1.83
N ALA A 305 -9.10 -14.94 -2.32
CA ALA A 305 -8.64 -16.32 -2.15
C ALA A 305 -8.22 -16.59 -0.70
N ALA A 306 -7.45 -15.67 -0.11
CA ALA A 306 -7.07 -15.75 1.30
C ALA A 306 -8.28 -15.80 2.22
N GLU A 307 -9.28 -14.92 2.01
CA GLU A 307 -10.50 -14.85 2.82
C GLU A 307 -11.33 -16.14 2.79
N LYS A 308 -11.30 -16.89 1.68
CA LYS A 308 -11.97 -18.19 1.56
C LYS A 308 -11.28 -19.30 2.35
N GLU A 309 -9.96 -19.25 2.46
CA GLU A 309 -9.17 -20.28 3.16
C GLU A 309 -8.98 -19.97 4.64
N CYS A 310 -8.79 -18.69 4.98
CA CYS A 310 -8.63 -18.21 6.34
C CYS A 310 -9.30 -16.83 6.48
N LYS A 311 -9.87 -16.52 7.66
CA LYS A 311 -10.43 -15.17 7.90
C LYS A 311 -9.28 -14.14 7.87
N PHE A 312 -9.03 -13.56 6.71
CA PHE A 312 -7.93 -12.63 6.45
C PHE A 312 -8.47 -11.23 6.19
N SER A 313 -7.82 -10.19 6.72
CA SER A 313 -8.16 -8.80 6.40
C SER A 313 -6.92 -7.92 6.27
N MET A 314 -6.84 -7.18 5.18
CA MET A 314 -5.81 -6.17 4.94
C MET A 314 -6.22 -4.85 5.60
N ASN A 315 -5.86 -4.69 6.87
CA ASN A 315 -6.21 -3.54 7.69
C ASN A 315 -4.98 -2.84 8.29
N CYS A 316 -5.17 -1.84 9.15
CA CYS A 316 -4.07 -1.13 9.81
C CYS A 316 -3.13 -2.06 10.61
N THR A 317 -3.66 -3.12 11.23
CA THR A 317 -2.87 -4.11 11.97
C THR A 317 -1.96 -4.89 11.03
N PHE A 318 -2.45 -5.33 9.86
CA PHE A 318 -1.64 -6.01 8.86
C PHE A 318 -0.41 -5.18 8.45
N PHE A 319 -0.60 -3.90 8.13
CA PHE A 319 0.52 -3.05 7.72
C PHE A 319 1.46 -2.69 8.88
N ARG A 320 0.96 -2.59 10.12
CA ARG A 320 1.81 -2.43 11.30
C ARG A 320 2.65 -3.66 11.59
N MET A 321 2.14 -4.84 11.28
CA MET A 321 2.93 -6.07 11.34
C MET A 321 3.95 -6.14 10.20
N SER A 322 3.67 -5.50 9.08
CA SER A 322 4.58 -5.39 7.92
C SER A 322 5.37 -4.07 7.94
N GLU A 323 5.69 -3.55 9.13
CA GLU A 323 6.34 -2.24 9.26
C GLU A 323 7.78 -2.24 8.75
N ASP A 324 8.37 -3.41 8.54
CA ASP A 324 9.67 -3.58 7.91
C ASP A 324 9.64 -3.25 6.40
N LEU A 325 8.51 -3.47 5.73
CA LEU A 325 8.34 -3.17 4.31
C LEU A 325 7.59 -1.86 4.05
N PHE A 326 6.73 -1.45 4.98
CA PHE A 326 5.81 -0.35 4.75
C PHE A 326 5.83 0.67 5.87
N VAL A 327 5.63 1.93 5.50
CA VAL A 327 5.35 3.03 6.45
C VAL A 327 3.86 3.32 6.38
N THR A 328 3.19 3.30 7.53
CA THR A 328 1.78 3.68 7.64
C THR A 328 1.59 4.92 8.48
N PHE A 329 0.71 5.80 8.02
CA PHE A 329 0.35 7.02 8.72
C PHE A 329 -1.09 7.38 8.41
N PHE A 330 -1.72 8.11 9.33
CA PHE A 330 -3.06 8.64 9.12
C PHE A 330 -2.92 10.04 8.55
N ASP A 331 -3.41 10.23 7.33
CA ASP A 331 -3.43 11.55 6.70
C ASP A 331 -4.65 12.32 7.22
N THR A 332 -4.38 13.39 7.97
CA THR A 332 -5.41 14.23 8.58
C THR A 332 -6.24 14.98 7.55
N ASN A 333 -5.68 15.28 6.38
CA ASN A 333 -6.38 16.03 5.34
C ASN A 333 -7.42 15.16 4.64
N SER A 334 -7.04 13.92 4.28
CA SER A 334 -7.98 12.98 3.65
C SER A 334 -8.80 12.15 4.65
N GLY A 335 -8.44 12.16 5.94
CA GLY A 335 -9.07 11.31 6.95
C GLY A 335 -8.86 9.81 6.70
N MET A 336 -7.85 9.45 5.91
CA MET A 336 -7.59 8.07 5.49
C MET A 336 -6.25 7.56 6.00
N LEU A 337 -6.17 6.24 6.23
CA LEU A 337 -4.90 5.58 6.44
C LEU A 337 -4.15 5.47 5.09
N LYS A 338 -2.95 6.03 5.07
CA LYS A 338 -2.03 5.97 3.94
C LYS A 338 -0.91 4.98 4.23
N VAL A 339 -0.37 4.40 3.17
CA VAL A 339 0.76 3.49 3.19
C VAL A 339 1.72 3.83 2.06
N ARG A 340 3.01 3.69 2.30
CA ARG A 340 4.06 3.76 1.27
C ARG A 340 5.14 2.73 1.54
N PRO A 341 6.00 2.39 0.55
CA PRO A 341 7.14 1.53 0.81
C PRO A 341 8.08 2.18 1.83
N ARG A 342 8.65 1.37 2.72
CA ARG A 342 9.80 1.77 3.52
C ARG A 342 11.02 1.84 2.59
N ARG A 343 11.81 2.90 2.72
CA ARG A 343 13.09 3.03 1.99
C ARG A 343 14.17 2.28 2.78
N THR A 344 15.08 1.61 2.08
CA THR A 344 16.17 0.80 2.67
C THR A 344 17.07 1.61 3.62
N ASN A 345 17.09 2.94 3.50
CA ASN A 345 17.94 3.85 4.28
C ASN A 345 17.14 4.90 5.06
N GLU A 346 15.92 4.57 5.52
CA GLU A 346 15.14 5.49 6.37
C GLU A 346 15.69 5.66 7.79
N GLU A 347 16.80 4.98 8.12
CA GLU A 347 17.67 5.36 9.22
C GLU A 347 18.74 6.33 8.68
N ASP A 348 18.57 7.61 9.01
CA ASP A 348 19.48 8.75 8.76
C ASP A 348 20.90 8.44 9.28
N THR A 349 21.66 7.63 8.54
CA THR A 349 23.09 7.37 8.80
C THR A 349 23.95 7.61 7.58
N TYR A 350 23.35 7.95 6.44
CA TYR A 350 24.09 8.54 5.33
C TYR A 350 24.43 9.98 5.74
N ASP A 351 25.72 10.28 5.87
CA ASP A 351 26.21 11.64 6.10
C ASP A 351 26.04 12.42 4.79
N GLU A 352 24.79 12.85 4.55
CA GLU A 352 24.35 13.58 3.36
C GLU A 352 25.17 14.86 3.15
N ASP A 353 25.74 15.42 4.22
CA ASP A 353 26.57 16.61 4.19
C ASP A 353 27.96 16.36 3.57
N ALA A 354 28.38 15.11 3.42
CA ALA A 354 29.65 14.74 2.78
C ALA A 354 29.57 14.60 1.25
N GLU A 355 28.37 14.44 0.67
CA GLU A 355 28.19 14.36 -0.79
C GLU A 355 28.41 15.76 -1.40
N GLU A 356 29.27 15.90 -2.41
CA GLU A 356 29.40 17.17 -3.12
C GLU A 356 28.10 17.53 -3.84
N GLU A 357 27.80 18.82 -3.95
CA GLU A 357 26.56 19.29 -4.56
C GLU A 357 26.38 18.83 -6.02
N GLY A 358 27.48 18.73 -6.77
CA GLY A 358 27.48 18.23 -8.14
C GLY A 358 27.06 16.77 -8.24
N ASP A 359 27.59 15.93 -7.35
CA ASP A 359 27.26 14.50 -7.29
C ASP A 359 25.81 14.29 -6.87
N PHE A 360 25.36 15.04 -5.87
CA PHE A 360 23.96 15.07 -5.46
C PHE A 360 23.04 15.38 -6.64
N ALA A 361 23.35 16.43 -7.41
CA ALA A 361 22.52 16.82 -8.53
C ALA A 361 22.54 15.83 -9.69
N ALA A 362 23.70 15.23 -9.99
CA ALA A 362 23.82 14.15 -10.98
C ALA A 362 22.92 12.96 -10.60
N ARG A 363 22.96 12.55 -9.33
CA ARG A 363 22.12 11.48 -8.80
C ARG A 363 20.63 11.79 -8.89
N VAL A 364 20.21 13.03 -8.62
CA VAL A 364 18.82 13.46 -8.81
C VAL A 364 18.40 13.35 -10.28
N MET A 365 19.24 13.80 -11.22
CA MET A 365 18.95 13.72 -12.65
C MET A 365 18.84 12.28 -13.15
N ASP A 366 19.71 11.39 -12.68
CA ASP A 366 19.63 9.95 -12.99
C ASP A 366 18.37 9.32 -12.42
N ALA A 367 17.99 9.66 -11.19
CA ALA A 367 16.73 9.19 -10.60
C ALA A 367 15.50 9.68 -11.39
N MET A 368 15.52 10.95 -11.85
CA MET A 368 14.50 11.48 -12.74
C MET A 368 14.46 10.75 -14.09
N ALA A 369 15.62 10.44 -14.68
CA ALA A 369 15.74 9.70 -15.92
C ALA A 369 15.20 8.26 -15.79
N ALA A 370 15.47 7.58 -14.66
CA ALA A 370 15.02 6.22 -14.39
C ALA A 370 13.52 6.10 -14.02
N TYR A 371 12.90 7.19 -13.54
CA TYR A 371 11.52 7.16 -13.01
C TYR A 371 10.47 6.64 -14.02
N ALA A 372 9.80 5.52 -13.76
CA ALA A 372 8.74 5.04 -14.65
C ALA A 372 7.36 5.53 -14.14
N PRO A 373 6.62 6.39 -14.89
CA PRO A 373 5.28 6.78 -14.46
C PRO A 373 4.32 5.55 -14.50
N PRO A 374 3.28 5.51 -13.65
CA PRO A 374 2.32 4.42 -13.62
C PRO A 374 1.69 4.13 -14.98
N ALA A 375 1.33 2.88 -15.24
CA ALA A 375 0.83 2.40 -16.53
C ALA A 375 -0.35 3.22 -17.09
N GLU A 376 -1.21 3.74 -16.22
CA GLU A 376 -2.38 4.57 -16.56
C GLU A 376 -2.00 5.95 -17.14
N LYS A 377 -0.78 6.42 -16.84
CA LYS A 377 -0.19 7.66 -17.35
C LYS A 377 0.94 7.39 -18.36
N LYS A 378 1.14 6.13 -18.81
CA LYS A 378 1.94 5.86 -20.00
C LYS A 378 1.19 6.44 -21.18
N ILE A 379 1.45 7.72 -21.44
CA ILE A 379 1.04 8.42 -22.64
C ILE A 379 1.47 7.51 -23.80
N SER A 380 0.50 7.08 -24.60
CA SER A 380 0.78 6.22 -25.74
C SER A 380 1.82 6.89 -26.62
N VAL A 381 3.03 6.33 -26.63
CA VAL A 381 4.17 6.78 -27.45
C VAL A 381 3.78 6.82 -28.93
N LEU A 382 2.76 6.05 -29.31
CA LEU A 382 2.24 5.96 -30.68
C LEU A 382 1.45 7.21 -31.13
N TYR A 383 1.05 8.13 -30.23
CA TYR A 383 0.14 9.25 -30.59
C TYR A 383 0.66 10.66 -30.31
N ARG A 384 1.83 10.83 -29.68
CA ARG A 384 2.48 12.15 -29.59
C ARG A 384 3.54 12.30 -30.67
N LYS A 385 3.53 13.43 -31.38
CA LYS A 385 4.56 13.76 -32.37
C LYS A 385 5.89 14.14 -31.72
N ILE A 386 5.91 14.46 -30.41
CA ILE A 386 7.04 15.08 -29.71
C ILE A 386 7.03 14.64 -28.23
N PRO A 387 8.12 14.02 -27.73
CA PRO A 387 8.33 13.76 -26.31
C PRO A 387 8.26 15.05 -25.48
N GLU A 388 7.47 15.05 -24.40
CA GLU A 388 7.46 16.13 -23.41
C GLU A 388 8.51 15.89 -22.33
N ALA A 389 9.04 16.97 -21.75
CA ALA A 389 9.92 16.89 -20.60
C ALA A 389 9.25 16.12 -19.45
N LYS A 390 10.01 15.21 -18.85
CA LYS A 390 9.50 14.30 -17.83
C LYS A 390 9.31 15.03 -16.51
N ARG A 391 8.07 15.07 -16.01
CA ARG A 391 7.71 15.64 -14.70
C ARG A 391 7.68 14.55 -13.64
N VAL A 392 8.40 14.78 -12.54
CA VAL A 392 8.57 13.83 -11.43
C VAL A 392 8.31 14.56 -10.12
N PRO A 393 7.35 14.13 -9.29
CA PRO A 393 7.23 14.63 -7.93
C PRO A 393 8.54 14.36 -7.19
N ALA A 394 9.20 15.38 -6.63
CA ALA A 394 10.51 15.24 -6.01
C ALA A 394 10.50 14.17 -4.92
N ARG A 395 9.45 14.15 -4.09
CA ARG A 395 9.21 13.12 -3.07
C ARG A 395 9.17 11.68 -3.59
N ALA A 396 8.93 11.44 -4.88
CA ALA A 396 8.96 10.10 -5.46
C ALA A 396 10.39 9.54 -5.55
N ILE A 397 11.39 10.42 -5.60
CA ILE A 397 12.80 10.08 -5.81
C ILE A 397 13.76 10.66 -4.75
N LEU A 398 13.32 11.65 -3.96
CA LEU A 398 14.10 12.34 -2.94
C LEU A 398 13.47 12.18 -1.54
N SER A 399 14.31 12.20 -0.50
CA SER A 399 13.95 12.34 0.92
C SER A 399 13.45 13.76 1.23
N VAL A 400 12.98 14.01 2.45
CA VAL A 400 12.55 15.37 2.86
C VAL A 400 13.75 16.31 2.97
N LYS A 401 14.86 15.83 3.52
CA LYS A 401 16.13 16.59 3.59
C LYS A 401 16.68 16.86 2.21
N GLU A 402 16.70 15.86 1.33
CA GLU A 402 17.13 16.02 -0.06
C GLU A 402 16.23 16.99 -0.84
N GLN A 403 14.92 17.04 -0.56
CA GLN A 403 14.05 18.05 -1.15
C GLN A 403 14.45 19.46 -0.71
N ALA A 404 14.70 19.67 0.59
CA ALA A 404 15.15 20.98 1.10
C ALA A 404 16.53 21.36 0.52
N ARG A 405 17.46 20.40 0.45
CA ARG A 405 18.78 20.56 -0.17
C ARG A 405 18.64 20.91 -1.65
N TRP A 406 17.78 20.20 -2.37
CA TRP A 406 17.50 20.50 -3.77
C TRP A 406 16.92 21.90 -3.94
N GLU A 407 15.95 22.31 -3.13
CA GLU A 407 15.42 23.68 -3.16
C GLU A 407 16.53 24.73 -2.93
N ALA A 408 17.50 24.45 -2.07
CA ALA A 408 18.64 25.34 -1.81
C ALA A 408 19.64 25.44 -2.98
N CYS A 409 19.77 24.39 -3.80
CA CYS A 409 20.69 24.38 -4.95
C CYS A 409 20.00 24.46 -6.33
N ALA A 410 18.67 24.41 -6.41
CA ALA A 410 17.90 24.27 -7.66
C ALA A 410 18.24 25.36 -8.70
N GLU A 411 18.45 26.61 -8.26
CA GLU A 411 18.79 27.72 -9.15
C GLU A 411 20.09 27.50 -9.95
N ARG A 412 21.05 26.74 -9.40
CA ARG A 412 22.33 26.42 -10.06
C ARG A 412 22.16 25.37 -11.15
N PHE A 413 21.12 24.53 -11.03
CA PHE A 413 20.81 23.45 -11.96
C PHE A 413 19.59 23.73 -12.84
N LYS A 414 19.03 24.95 -12.82
CA LYS A 414 17.82 25.32 -13.58
C LYS A 414 17.92 25.14 -15.09
N ALA A 415 19.14 25.09 -15.63
CA ALA A 415 19.38 24.81 -17.04
C ALA A 415 19.11 23.34 -17.41
N ALA A 416 19.25 22.43 -16.45
CA ALA A 416 19.09 20.99 -16.61
C ALA A 416 17.78 20.48 -15.99
N VAL A 417 17.30 21.09 -14.91
CA VAL A 417 16.10 20.67 -14.19
C VAL A 417 15.23 21.88 -13.83
N GLY A 418 14.00 21.88 -14.34
CA GLY A 418 12.96 22.84 -13.95
C GLY A 418 12.35 22.42 -12.62
N THR A 419 12.06 23.39 -11.74
CA THR A 419 11.50 23.14 -10.42
C THR A 419 10.23 23.96 -10.24
N GLU A 420 9.14 23.34 -9.81
CA GLU A 420 7.83 23.96 -9.61
C GLU A 420 7.20 23.44 -8.30
N ARG A 421 6.42 24.26 -7.58
CA ARG A 421 5.60 23.80 -6.46
C ARG A 421 4.14 23.64 -6.88
N CYS A 422 3.54 22.51 -6.50
CA CYS A 422 2.14 22.18 -6.73
C CYS A 422 1.48 21.81 -5.40
N ASP A 423 0.26 22.27 -5.14
CA ASP A 423 -0.44 22.01 -3.86
C ASP A 423 -0.59 20.52 -3.54
N ALA A 424 -0.89 19.69 -4.55
CA ALA A 424 -1.05 18.24 -4.37
C ALA A 424 0.30 17.50 -4.34
N ASP A 425 1.29 18.00 -5.08
CA ASP A 425 2.55 17.28 -5.33
C ASP A 425 3.77 17.78 -4.54
N GLY A 426 3.64 18.92 -3.87
CA GLY A 426 4.77 19.63 -3.30
C GLY A 426 5.73 20.04 -4.41
N LEU A 427 7.01 19.74 -4.21
CA LEU A 427 8.05 20.01 -5.19
C LEU A 427 7.94 19.05 -6.39
N VAL A 428 7.87 19.60 -7.59
CA VAL A 428 7.84 18.87 -8.88
C VAL A 428 9.07 19.25 -9.69
N LEU A 429 9.80 18.23 -10.13
CA LEU A 429 11.01 18.36 -10.93
C LEU A 429 10.70 18.04 -12.40
N THR A 430 11.25 18.81 -13.33
CA THR A 430 11.07 18.64 -14.77
C THR A 430 12.44 18.48 -15.43
N LEU A 431 12.71 17.33 -16.05
CA LEU A 431 14.00 17.09 -16.70
C LEU A 431 14.08 17.90 -18.00
N LEU A 432 14.87 18.98 -18.01
CA LEU A 432 15.08 19.86 -19.17
C LEU A 432 16.27 19.43 -20.02
N VAL A 433 17.25 18.76 -19.40
CA VAL A 433 18.37 18.11 -20.07
C VAL A 433 18.56 16.72 -19.47
N HIS A 434 18.53 15.71 -20.31
CA HIS A 434 18.85 14.34 -19.93
C HIS A 434 20.34 14.25 -19.60
N PRO A 435 20.75 13.59 -18.50
CA PRO A 435 22.16 13.52 -18.10
C PRO A 435 23.04 12.84 -19.16
N ARG A 436 22.41 11.99 -19.99
CA ARG A 436 23.01 11.29 -21.12
C ARG A 436 22.40 11.76 -22.45
N ALA A 437 22.17 13.06 -22.60
CA ALA A 437 21.63 13.61 -23.85
C ALA A 437 22.66 13.50 -24.99
N PRO A 438 22.23 13.28 -26.25
CA PRO A 438 23.13 13.33 -27.40
C PRO A 438 23.67 14.74 -27.64
N ASP A 439 24.82 14.84 -28.32
CA ASP A 439 25.38 16.12 -28.74
C ASP A 439 24.48 16.73 -29.82
N ARG A 440 23.76 17.77 -29.43
CA ARG A 440 22.84 18.48 -30.31
C ARG A 440 23.61 19.21 -31.41
N GLU A 441 24.75 19.80 -31.09
CA GLU A 441 25.50 20.54 -32.09
C GLU A 441 26.03 19.58 -33.16
N GLU A 442 26.44 18.38 -32.78
CA GLU A 442 26.80 17.33 -33.75
C GLU A 442 25.63 17.00 -34.69
N HIS A 443 24.42 16.82 -34.16
CA HIS A 443 23.21 16.61 -34.97
C HIS A 443 22.93 17.80 -35.90
N LEU A 444 23.04 19.04 -35.40
CA LEU A 444 22.84 20.23 -36.20
C LEU A 444 23.85 20.29 -37.35
N GLN A 445 25.15 20.18 -37.05
CA GLN A 445 26.23 20.25 -38.03
C GLN A 445 26.13 19.15 -39.08
N ARG A 446 25.74 17.92 -38.70
CA ARG A 446 25.48 16.84 -39.65
C ARG A 446 24.36 17.18 -40.64
N ASN A 447 23.26 17.77 -40.14
CA ASN A 447 22.13 18.19 -40.97
C ASN A 447 22.45 19.45 -41.81
N VAL A 448 23.24 20.39 -41.27
CA VAL A 448 23.75 21.58 -41.98
C VAL A 448 24.60 21.16 -43.17
N LYS A 449 25.60 20.29 -42.93
CA LYS A 449 26.45 19.74 -43.99
C LYS A 449 25.62 19.07 -45.07
N LYS A 450 24.69 18.20 -44.67
CA LYS A 450 23.83 17.47 -45.62
C LYS A 450 22.96 18.40 -46.47
N LEU A 451 22.39 19.46 -45.87
CA LEU A 451 21.61 20.44 -46.62
C LEU A 451 22.51 21.24 -47.57
N ALA A 452 23.66 21.73 -47.08
CA ALA A 452 24.63 22.50 -47.87
C ALA A 452 25.10 21.71 -49.10
N ASP A 453 25.51 20.45 -48.91
CA ASP A 453 25.96 19.56 -49.98
C ASP A 453 24.84 19.28 -51.00
N ASN A 454 23.61 19.10 -50.55
CA ASN A 454 22.47 18.75 -51.40
C ASN A 454 21.99 19.88 -52.33
N VAL A 455 22.15 21.14 -51.89
CA VAL A 455 21.65 22.33 -52.61
C VAL A 455 22.76 23.26 -53.12
N GLY A 456 24.03 23.01 -52.74
CA GLY A 456 25.17 23.81 -53.21
C GLY A 456 25.27 25.19 -52.56
N ILE A 457 24.84 25.36 -51.31
CA ILE A 457 24.94 26.63 -50.57
C ILE A 457 26.01 26.56 -49.47
N ALA A 458 26.46 27.71 -48.97
CA ALA A 458 27.41 27.77 -47.87
C ALA A 458 26.80 27.24 -46.55
N ALA A 459 27.60 26.59 -45.72
CA ALA A 459 27.15 26.02 -44.45
C ALA A 459 26.42 27.01 -43.52
N PRO A 460 26.88 28.27 -43.33
CA PRO A 460 26.15 29.25 -42.51
C PRO A 460 24.74 29.56 -43.03
N GLU A 461 24.54 29.54 -44.36
CA GLU A 461 23.23 29.75 -44.96
C GLU A 461 22.32 28.55 -44.73
N ALA A 462 22.84 27.32 -44.91
CA ALA A 462 22.11 26.09 -44.60
C ALA A 462 21.68 26.04 -43.11
N GLU A 463 22.56 26.45 -42.20
CA GLU A 463 22.24 26.56 -40.78
C GLU A 463 21.14 27.58 -40.49
N ALA A 464 21.20 28.76 -41.11
CA ALA A 464 20.15 29.78 -40.98
C ALA A 464 18.78 29.25 -41.46
N LYS A 465 18.74 28.53 -42.59
CA LYS A 465 17.52 27.92 -43.11
C LYS A 465 16.96 26.82 -42.20
N LEU A 466 17.82 25.96 -41.64
CA LEU A 466 17.40 24.94 -40.67
C LEU A 466 16.85 25.57 -39.39
N LYS A 467 17.50 26.62 -38.87
CA LYS A 467 17.02 27.36 -37.70
C LYS A 467 15.72 28.11 -37.95
N ALA A 468 15.46 28.55 -39.18
CA ALA A 468 14.18 29.15 -39.58
C ALA A 468 13.05 28.11 -39.72
N ASP A 469 13.36 26.81 -39.82
CA ASP A 469 12.36 25.76 -39.88
C ASP A 469 11.83 25.38 -38.49
N SER A 470 10.61 25.82 -38.16
CA SER A 470 10.02 25.63 -36.84
C SER A 470 9.90 24.15 -36.43
N LYS A 471 9.59 23.24 -37.38
CA LYS A 471 9.51 21.80 -37.11
C LYS A 471 10.87 21.18 -36.86
N PHE A 472 11.89 21.55 -37.63
CA PHE A 472 13.27 21.15 -37.37
C PHE A 472 13.69 21.57 -35.96
N MET A 473 13.49 22.85 -35.61
CA MET A 473 13.83 23.37 -34.28
C MET A 473 13.04 22.69 -33.16
N GLN A 474 11.80 22.28 -33.42
CA GLN A 474 10.99 21.51 -32.49
C GLN A 474 11.66 20.16 -32.16
N PHE A 475 11.98 19.35 -33.17
CA PHE A 475 12.67 18.07 -32.99
C PHE A 475 14.07 18.24 -32.42
N TYR A 476 14.78 19.28 -32.85
CA TYR A 476 16.10 19.65 -32.35
C TYR A 476 16.08 19.99 -30.85
N GLY A 477 15.01 20.61 -30.36
CA GLY A 477 14.81 20.89 -28.95
C GLY A 477 14.63 19.63 -28.10
N VAL A 478 13.94 18.62 -28.63
CA VAL A 478 13.66 17.35 -27.93
C VAL A 478 14.92 16.55 -27.64
N LEU A 479 15.95 16.66 -28.48
CA LEU A 479 17.24 15.99 -28.24
C LEU A 479 17.79 16.28 -26.84
N ARG A 480 17.49 17.46 -26.24
CA ARG A 480 17.92 17.78 -24.87
C ARG A 480 17.39 16.80 -23.83
N VAL A 481 16.18 16.30 -23.99
CA VAL A 481 15.49 15.45 -23.00
C VAL A 481 15.48 13.97 -23.40
N THR A 482 16.22 13.62 -24.45
CA THR A 482 16.28 12.26 -24.98
C THR A 482 17.59 11.61 -24.57
N GLU A 483 17.55 10.31 -24.23
CA GLU A 483 18.75 9.54 -23.95
C GLU A 483 19.50 9.21 -25.25
N LYS A 484 20.83 9.35 -25.22
CA LYS A 484 21.70 8.96 -26.33
C LYS A 484 21.54 7.47 -26.64
N ASP A 485 21.54 7.13 -27.91
CA ASP A 485 21.37 5.80 -28.49
C ASP A 485 20.00 5.15 -28.21
N SER A 486 19.03 5.94 -27.70
CA SER A 486 17.67 5.46 -27.47
C SER A 486 16.87 5.33 -28.77
N LYS A 487 15.79 4.53 -28.72
CA LYS A 487 14.87 4.39 -29.87
C LYS A 487 14.22 5.73 -30.22
N GLU A 488 14.00 6.58 -29.22
CA GLU A 488 13.50 7.94 -29.37
C GLU A 488 14.51 8.83 -30.09
N GLU A 489 15.81 8.77 -29.76
CA GLU A 489 16.84 9.54 -30.48
C GLU A 489 16.87 9.14 -31.95
N VAL A 490 16.90 7.84 -32.25
CA VAL A 490 16.88 7.33 -33.63
C VAL A 490 15.66 7.87 -34.40
N SER A 491 14.49 7.88 -33.77
CA SER A 491 13.26 8.43 -34.34
C SER A 491 13.33 9.94 -34.60
N ILE A 492 13.91 10.71 -33.66
CA ILE A 492 14.14 12.15 -33.79
C ILE A 492 15.14 12.42 -34.91
N GLY A 493 16.24 11.67 -34.97
CA GLY A 493 17.24 11.74 -36.03
C GLY A 493 16.63 11.54 -37.42
N ARG A 494 15.75 10.55 -37.59
CA ARG A 494 14.99 10.36 -38.84
C ARG A 494 14.11 11.57 -39.17
N SER A 495 13.47 12.16 -38.16
CA SER A 495 12.63 13.35 -38.35
C SER A 495 13.46 14.57 -38.79
N LEU A 496 14.63 14.79 -38.20
CA LEU A 496 15.56 15.85 -38.60
C LEU A 496 16.06 15.65 -40.04
N ARG A 497 16.45 14.42 -40.42
CA ARG A 497 16.84 14.08 -41.80
C ARG A 497 15.69 14.32 -42.78
N ALA A 498 14.47 13.96 -42.41
CA ALA A 498 13.29 14.21 -43.25
C ALA A 498 13.09 15.71 -43.48
N ARG A 499 13.30 16.57 -42.47
CA ARG A 499 13.25 18.03 -42.63
C ARG A 499 14.32 18.53 -43.58
N VAL A 500 15.57 18.06 -43.47
CA VAL A 500 16.64 18.41 -44.42
C VAL A 500 16.25 18.08 -45.85
N TRP A 501 15.61 16.92 -46.05
CA TRP A 501 15.14 16.49 -47.37
C TRP A 501 14.04 17.40 -47.93
N ILE A 502 13.06 17.77 -47.09
CA ILE A 502 12.00 18.71 -47.46
C ILE A 502 12.58 20.05 -47.88
N LEU A 503 13.58 20.55 -47.16
CA LEU A 503 14.25 21.81 -47.49
C LEU A 503 15.05 21.72 -48.79
N THR A 504 15.73 20.59 -49.00
CA THR A 504 16.45 20.29 -50.25
C THR A 504 15.49 20.35 -51.44
N ASP A 505 14.37 19.65 -51.34
CA ASP A 505 13.37 19.59 -52.40
C ASP A 505 12.63 20.92 -52.58
N ALA A 506 12.37 21.64 -51.48
CA ALA A 506 11.78 22.97 -51.53
C ALA A 506 12.66 23.96 -52.28
N PHE A 507 13.99 23.88 -52.10
CA PHE A 507 14.94 24.71 -52.83
C PHE A 507 14.89 24.43 -54.34
N ARG A 508 14.96 23.15 -54.72
CA ARG A 508 14.86 22.71 -56.12
C ARG A 508 13.52 23.09 -56.75
N LEU A 509 12.43 22.96 -56.01
CA LEU A 509 11.10 23.33 -56.47
C LEU A 509 10.99 24.85 -56.65
N ALA A 510 11.48 25.63 -55.69
CA ALA A 510 11.46 27.10 -55.71
C ALA A 510 12.14 27.66 -56.96
N GLU A 511 13.31 27.12 -57.33
CA GLU A 511 13.99 27.48 -58.59
C GLU A 511 13.12 27.18 -59.82
N ARG A 512 12.49 26.00 -59.86
CA ARG A 512 11.67 25.57 -61.00
C ARG A 512 10.40 26.40 -61.20
N VAL A 513 9.77 26.83 -60.11
CA VAL A 513 8.48 27.53 -60.14
C VAL A 513 8.60 29.03 -59.85
N SER A 514 9.83 29.55 -59.75
CA SER A 514 10.12 30.95 -59.43
C SER A 514 9.40 31.46 -58.16
N ALA A 515 9.33 30.62 -57.11
CA ALA A 515 8.75 30.95 -55.82
C ALA A 515 9.84 31.12 -54.74
N THR A 516 9.46 31.63 -53.57
CA THR A 516 10.36 31.57 -52.40
C THR A 516 10.46 30.12 -51.89
N TRP A 517 11.60 29.77 -51.28
CA TRP A 517 11.80 28.44 -50.74
C TRP A 517 10.83 28.14 -49.58
N GLU A 518 10.43 29.15 -48.81
CA GLU A 518 9.43 29.01 -47.74
C GLU A 518 8.07 28.61 -48.30
N ALA A 519 7.63 29.27 -49.38
CA ALA A 519 6.38 28.93 -50.06
C ALA A 519 6.45 27.52 -50.63
N ALA A 520 7.54 27.17 -51.34
CA ALA A 520 7.78 25.83 -51.87
C ALA A 520 7.74 24.75 -50.77
N ARG A 521 8.40 25.00 -49.63
CA ARG A 521 8.37 24.12 -48.45
C ARG A 521 6.94 23.91 -47.95
N GLU A 522 6.18 24.99 -47.75
CA GLU A 522 4.80 24.92 -47.28
C GLU A 522 3.90 24.16 -48.26
N GLY A 523 4.10 24.36 -49.55
CA GLY A 523 3.45 23.59 -50.61
C GLY A 523 3.73 22.08 -50.49
N LEU A 524 5.00 21.69 -50.42
CA LEU A 524 5.40 20.28 -50.30
C LEU A 524 4.82 19.60 -49.06
N GLU A 525 4.73 20.30 -47.93
CA GLU A 525 4.15 19.75 -46.71
C GLU A 525 2.67 19.42 -46.81
N LYS A 526 1.94 20.14 -47.67
CA LYS A 526 0.50 19.90 -47.90
C LYS A 526 0.28 18.64 -48.74
N VAL A 527 1.21 18.31 -49.63
CA VAL A 527 1.12 17.16 -50.53
C VAL A 527 1.23 15.84 -49.75
N ARG A 528 0.10 15.13 -49.61
CA ARG A 528 0.05 13.85 -48.88
C ARG A 528 0.89 12.76 -49.54
N TRP A 529 0.95 12.74 -50.87
CA TRP A 529 1.74 11.78 -51.63
C TRP A 529 3.23 11.92 -51.32
N TYR A 530 3.76 13.13 -51.42
CA TYR A 530 5.13 13.48 -51.06
C TYR A 530 5.51 13.03 -49.64
N ARG A 531 4.70 13.38 -48.62
CA ARG A 531 4.94 12.94 -47.23
C ARG A 531 4.98 11.42 -47.08
N SER A 532 4.14 10.70 -47.82
CA SER A 532 4.11 9.24 -47.78
C SER A 532 5.37 8.62 -48.41
N LEU A 533 5.85 9.19 -49.51
CA LEU A 533 7.08 8.75 -50.17
C LEU A 533 8.30 9.04 -49.31
N LEU A 534 8.39 10.24 -48.74
CA LEU A 534 9.45 10.63 -47.82
C LEU A 534 9.53 9.70 -46.60
N ALA A 535 8.39 9.31 -46.03
CA ALA A 535 8.34 8.33 -44.94
C ALA A 535 8.76 6.90 -45.38
N GLY A 536 8.74 6.61 -46.69
CA GLY A 536 9.35 5.42 -47.27
C GLY A 536 10.87 5.55 -47.34
N VAL A 537 11.36 6.64 -47.93
CA VAL A 537 12.80 6.94 -48.03
C VAL A 537 13.49 6.95 -46.67
N MET A 538 12.83 7.46 -45.61
CA MET A 538 13.39 7.51 -44.26
C MET A 538 13.38 6.17 -43.51
N ARG A 539 12.71 5.13 -44.03
CA ARG A 539 12.69 3.79 -43.39
C ARG A 539 13.89 2.94 -43.79
N ASP A 540 14.37 3.14 -45.00
CA ASP A 540 15.53 2.45 -45.55
C ASP A 540 16.74 3.35 -45.27
N ASP A 541 17.49 3.09 -44.20
CA ASP A 541 18.53 4.02 -43.73
C ASP A 541 19.61 4.16 -44.81
N PRO A 542 19.75 5.34 -45.47
CA PRO A 542 20.59 5.45 -46.67
C PRO A 542 22.09 5.26 -46.40
N GLU A 543 22.49 5.29 -45.13
CA GLU A 543 23.89 5.19 -44.70
C GLU A 543 24.31 3.75 -44.37
N GLU A 544 23.37 2.81 -44.16
CA GLU A 544 23.72 1.42 -43.77
C GLU A 544 23.45 0.36 -44.84
N ASP A 545 22.55 0.60 -45.80
CA ASP A 545 22.34 -0.33 -46.91
C ASP A 545 21.79 0.43 -48.11
N GLY A 546 22.40 0.25 -49.28
CA GLY A 546 22.11 0.98 -50.51
C GLY A 546 20.61 1.15 -50.75
N THR A 547 20.10 2.36 -50.50
CA THR A 547 18.69 2.70 -50.65
C THR A 547 18.16 2.22 -52.00
N ASP A 548 17.04 1.50 -51.98
CA ASP A 548 16.33 1.08 -53.19
C ASP A 548 15.97 2.35 -53.99
N GLY A 549 16.71 2.61 -55.07
CA GLY A 549 16.64 3.84 -55.87
C GLY A 549 15.23 4.17 -56.36
N GLY A 550 14.31 3.20 -56.34
CA GLY A 550 12.90 3.39 -56.64
C GLY A 550 12.20 4.43 -55.76
N ALA A 551 12.47 4.50 -54.44
CA ALA A 551 11.77 5.45 -53.57
C ALA A 551 12.20 6.91 -53.83
N VAL A 552 13.48 7.13 -54.15
CA VAL A 552 14.02 8.44 -54.51
C VAL A 552 13.51 8.86 -55.90
N ALA A 553 13.45 7.94 -56.86
CA ALA A 553 12.87 8.20 -58.18
C ALA A 553 11.38 8.58 -58.08
N ASP A 554 10.60 7.86 -57.27
CA ASP A 554 9.19 8.18 -57.00
C ASP A 554 9.03 9.58 -56.36
N LEU A 555 9.98 9.99 -55.51
CA LEU A 555 9.99 11.32 -54.93
C LEU A 555 10.21 12.39 -56.01
N GLY A 556 11.13 12.14 -56.95
CA GLY A 556 11.36 12.99 -58.13
C GLY A 556 10.11 13.15 -58.99
N GLU A 557 9.44 12.04 -59.33
CA GLU A 557 8.15 12.07 -60.05
C GLU A 557 7.10 12.93 -59.32
N CYS A 558 7.06 12.83 -57.99
CA CYS A 558 6.17 13.65 -57.18
C CYS A 558 6.54 15.14 -57.24
N LEU A 559 7.83 15.49 -57.22
CA LEU A 559 8.28 16.88 -57.32
C LEU A 559 7.95 17.50 -58.68
N ASP A 560 8.06 16.71 -59.76
CA ASP A 560 7.63 17.15 -61.09
C ASP A 560 6.14 17.49 -61.12
N ALA A 561 5.30 16.61 -60.58
CA ALA A 561 3.86 16.86 -60.47
C ALA A 561 3.54 18.09 -59.60
N VAL A 562 4.35 18.35 -58.56
CA VAL A 562 4.22 19.54 -57.71
C VAL A 562 4.59 20.81 -58.48
N ALA A 563 5.65 20.78 -59.27
CA ALA A 563 6.06 21.91 -60.09
C ALA A 563 5.01 22.26 -61.15
N GLU A 564 4.41 21.26 -61.79
CA GLU A 564 3.37 21.45 -62.81
C GLU A 564 2.06 22.01 -62.23
N ALA A 565 1.69 21.58 -61.03
CA ALA A 565 0.46 22.02 -60.37
C ALA A 565 0.61 23.33 -59.57
N TRP A 566 1.78 23.96 -59.58
CA TRP A 566 2.07 25.12 -58.75
C TRP A 566 1.19 26.33 -59.11
N PRO A 567 0.56 27.03 -58.13
CA PRO A 567 0.66 26.87 -56.67
C PRO A 567 -0.38 25.94 -56.02
N ASP A 568 -1.32 25.36 -56.78
CA ASP A 568 -2.43 24.53 -56.26
C ASP A 568 -2.05 23.05 -56.07
N VAL A 569 -1.12 22.83 -55.14
CA VAL A 569 -0.49 21.52 -54.93
C VAL A 569 -1.32 20.53 -54.10
N GLU A 570 -2.41 20.97 -53.47
CA GLU A 570 -3.20 20.12 -52.55
C GLU A 570 -3.97 19.00 -53.27
N SER A 571 -4.27 19.21 -54.55
CA SER A 571 -5.01 18.27 -55.40
C SER A 571 -4.17 17.08 -55.90
N ILE A 572 -2.85 17.13 -55.71
CA ILE A 572 -1.91 16.14 -56.24
C ILE A 572 -2.12 14.77 -55.57
N ALA A 573 -2.46 13.78 -56.39
CA ALA A 573 -2.67 12.39 -55.98
C ALA A 573 -1.59 11.44 -56.55
N PRO A 574 -1.31 10.32 -55.87
CA PRO A 574 -0.37 9.33 -56.39
C PRO A 574 -0.84 8.75 -57.74
N PRO A 575 0.07 8.47 -58.69
CA PRO A 575 -0.29 7.91 -59.98
C PRO A 575 -1.05 6.59 -59.82
N ALA A 576 -2.21 6.49 -60.48
CA ALA A 576 -3.18 5.41 -60.29
C ALA A 576 -2.60 3.99 -60.48
N LYS A 577 -1.53 3.86 -61.29
CA LYS A 577 -0.89 2.59 -61.65
C LYS A 577 -0.07 1.92 -60.53
N LYS A 578 0.36 2.63 -59.49
CA LYS A 578 1.17 2.04 -58.38
C LYS A 578 0.33 1.43 -57.23
N LYS A 579 -1.00 1.64 -57.20
CA LYS A 579 -1.89 1.05 -56.15
C LYS A 579 -1.94 -0.49 -56.17
N GLN A 580 -1.57 -1.15 -57.27
CA GLN A 580 -1.70 -2.60 -57.42
C GLN A 580 -0.55 -3.39 -56.76
N LYS A 581 0.66 -2.82 -56.64
CA LYS A 581 1.82 -3.49 -56.02
C LYS A 581 1.85 -3.39 -54.49
N GLN A 582 1.33 -2.30 -53.90
CA GLN A 582 1.29 -2.13 -52.43
C GLN A 582 0.27 -3.06 -51.73
N LYS A 583 -0.79 -3.52 -52.40
CA LYS A 583 -1.74 -4.50 -51.82
C LYS A 583 -1.20 -5.94 -51.79
N ALA A 584 -0.18 -6.28 -52.59
CA ALA A 584 0.33 -7.64 -52.70
C ALA A 584 1.34 -8.01 -51.59
N LYS A 585 2.13 -7.06 -51.07
CA LYS A 585 3.14 -7.33 -50.01
C LYS A 585 2.59 -7.39 -48.57
N GLY A 586 1.29 -7.10 -48.35
CA GLY A 586 0.69 -7.01 -47.00
C GLY A 586 -0.04 -8.25 -46.47
N LYS A 587 -0.11 -9.37 -47.22
CA LYS A 587 -0.94 -10.54 -46.87
C LYS A 587 -0.19 -11.81 -46.44
N GLY A 588 1.09 -11.71 -46.07
CA GLY A 588 1.90 -12.84 -45.59
C GLY A 588 2.15 -12.84 -44.07
N LYS A 589 1.12 -12.80 -43.23
CA LYS A 589 1.24 -13.21 -41.82
C LYS A 589 0.10 -14.17 -41.50
N GLY A 590 0.48 -15.41 -41.20
CA GLY A 590 -0.42 -16.51 -40.86
C GLY A 590 -1.37 -16.12 -39.73
N LYS A 591 -2.66 -16.26 -40.01
CA LYS A 591 -3.70 -16.35 -38.98
C LYS A 591 -3.65 -17.76 -38.42
N ASP A 592 -3.05 -17.91 -37.24
CA ASP A 592 -3.34 -19.02 -36.38
C ASP A 592 -4.77 -18.86 -35.84
N LYS A 593 -5.66 -19.80 -36.19
CA LYS A 593 -7.09 -19.73 -35.91
C LYS A 593 -7.39 -20.33 -34.53
N GLY A 594 -7.27 -19.50 -33.49
CA GLY A 594 -7.93 -19.75 -32.20
C GLY A 594 -9.43 -19.44 -32.28
N LYS A 595 -10.27 -20.47 -32.10
CA LYS A 595 -11.74 -20.39 -32.02
C LYS A 595 -12.20 -19.50 -30.87
N SER A 596 -13.08 -18.53 -31.14
CA SER A 596 -14.03 -18.05 -30.13
C SER A 596 -15.35 -17.62 -30.77
N ARG A 597 -16.38 -18.39 -30.41
CA ARG A 597 -17.83 -18.07 -30.25
C ARG A 597 -18.15 -16.58 -30.46
N GLY A 598 -19.02 -16.20 -31.40
CA GLY A 598 -20.46 -16.50 -31.40
C GLY A 598 -21.22 -15.28 -30.87
N LYS A 599 -21.56 -14.33 -31.75
CA LYS A 599 -22.56 -13.27 -31.51
C LYS A 599 -23.65 -13.45 -32.56
N GLY A 600 -24.84 -13.82 -32.09
CA GLY A 600 -26.06 -13.80 -32.89
C GLY A 600 -26.61 -12.39 -32.95
N ASP A 601 -26.88 -11.92 -34.16
CA ASP A 601 -27.76 -10.80 -34.44
C ASP A 601 -29.22 -11.26 -34.34
N VAL A 602 -30.06 -10.49 -33.65
CA VAL A 602 -31.50 -10.47 -33.91
C VAL A 602 -31.96 -9.02 -33.94
N LYS A 603 -32.17 -8.51 -35.15
CA LYS A 603 -33.07 -7.38 -35.43
C LYS A 603 -34.48 -7.95 -35.60
N GLY A 604 -35.42 -7.51 -34.78
CA GLY A 604 -36.85 -7.77 -34.95
C GLY A 604 -37.66 -6.51 -34.67
N LYS A 605 -38.27 -5.97 -35.72
CA LYS A 605 -39.24 -4.86 -35.69
C LYS A 605 -40.52 -5.30 -34.94
N GLY A 606 -41.20 -4.33 -34.32
CA GLY A 606 -42.63 -4.20 -34.59
C GLY A 606 -43.57 -3.98 -33.41
N LYS A 607 -44.22 -2.81 -33.46
CA LYS A 607 -45.63 -2.50 -33.15
C LYS A 607 -46.11 -2.59 -31.70
N GLY A 608 -46.67 -1.46 -31.26
CA GLY A 608 -47.25 -1.26 -29.95
C GLY A 608 -48.57 -1.98 -29.72
N LYS A 609 -49.09 -1.80 -28.51
CA LYS A 609 -50.50 -1.56 -28.20
C LYS A 609 -50.64 -1.08 -26.76
N ASP A 610 -51.67 -0.28 -26.59
CA ASP A 610 -52.19 0.29 -25.36
C ASP A 610 -52.52 -0.72 -24.26
N ALA A 611 -52.77 -0.13 -23.09
CA ALA A 611 -53.78 -0.50 -22.10
C ALA A 611 -53.24 -1.05 -20.77
N SER A 612 -53.34 -0.15 -19.77
CA SER A 612 -54.22 -0.29 -18.61
C SER A 612 -53.72 -0.99 -17.36
N LYS A 613 -53.95 -0.27 -16.26
CA LYS A 613 -54.48 -0.71 -14.96
C LYS A 613 -53.52 -1.12 -13.85
N ASP A 614 -53.59 -0.26 -12.84
CA ASP A 614 -53.99 -0.53 -11.45
C ASP A 614 -53.06 -1.28 -10.50
N GLU A 615 -52.75 -0.52 -9.45
CA GLU A 615 -52.88 -0.84 -8.03
C GLU A 615 -51.96 -1.90 -7.40
N GLY A 616 -51.26 -1.43 -6.36
CA GLY A 616 -51.65 -1.84 -5.01
C GLY A 616 -50.58 -2.51 -4.14
N GLY A 617 -50.23 -1.82 -3.05
CA GLY A 617 -49.77 -2.38 -1.77
C GLY A 617 -48.31 -2.87 -1.73
N GLY A 618 -47.44 -2.42 -0.82
CA GLY A 618 -47.66 -1.98 0.55
C GLY A 618 -47.25 -3.10 1.51
N ALA A 619 -46.22 -2.86 2.34
CA ALA A 619 -46.11 -3.32 3.73
C ALA A 619 -44.73 -2.97 4.31
N SER A 620 -44.79 -2.14 5.36
CA SER A 620 -44.14 -2.26 6.67
C SER A 620 -42.97 -3.24 6.83
#